data_AF-A0A9P3LVT5-F1
#
_entry.id   AF-A0A9P3LVT5-F1
#
_cell.length_a   1.000
_cell.length_b   1.000
_cell.length_c   1.000
_cell.angle_alpha   90.00
_cell.angle_beta   90.00
_cell.angle_gamma   90.00
#
_symmetry.space_group_name_H-M   'P 1'
#
loop_
_entity.id
_entity.type
_entity.pdbx_description
1 polymer ?
#
loop_
_entity_poly.entity_id
_entity_poly.type
_entity_poly.pdbx_seq_one_letter_code
_entity_poly.pdbx_strand_id
1 'polypeptide(L)'
;MSFFDKFKVAAQDVGKKAGEAGRRFQETATVATRQMQESAKNANISSPLPDTSAAEDLKKAANLLRGFVDKEENEAGFDNIIPTEVLRRAKGLAIYTVIKAGFIVSARGGSGVVVIKNPDGQWSAPSFIATGGVGFGALVGADITDIILVLMTDEAVETTFVQGGSVTLGGGLSVSAGPVGVGGEVGVSANTVAANTSQIYSYTKSKGLYAGVSLDGTVLLERKEANAAFYGRAITAAEILKTIPQPPEALELYTVIEAGLNREL
;
A
#
# COMPACT_ATOMS: atom_id res chain seq x y z
N MET A 1 -3.79 -55.68 18.94
CA MET A 1 -3.97 -54.40 18.22
C MET A 1 -2.77 -54.16 17.33
N SER A 2 -2.99 -53.89 16.04
CA SER A 2 -1.93 -53.74 15.05
C SER A 2 -1.24 -52.38 15.18
N PHE A 3 0.04 -52.30 14.80
CA PHE A 3 0.82 -51.06 14.68
C PHE A 3 0.09 -49.99 13.86
N PHE A 4 -0.64 -50.41 12.83
CA PHE A 4 -1.44 -49.54 11.96
C PHE A 4 -2.66 -48.92 12.65
N ASP A 5 -3.23 -49.56 13.67
CA ASP A 5 -4.37 -49.02 14.42
C ASP A 5 -3.93 -47.89 15.35
N LYS A 6 -2.76 -48.06 16.00
CA LYS A 6 -2.15 -47.00 16.84
C LYS A 6 -1.71 -45.80 16.00
N PHE A 7 -1.21 -46.04 14.79
CA PHE A 7 -0.81 -44.96 13.86
C PHE A 7 -2.02 -44.15 13.37
N LYS A 8 -3.16 -44.80 13.06
CA LYS A 8 -4.40 -44.11 12.68
C LYS A 8 -4.99 -43.27 13.80
N VAL A 9 -4.98 -43.76 15.04
CA VAL A 9 -5.46 -43.01 16.21
C VAL A 9 -4.57 -41.80 16.51
N ALA A 10 -3.24 -41.95 16.42
CA ALA A 10 -2.30 -40.84 16.57
C ALA A 10 -2.47 -39.78 15.45
N ALA A 11 -2.69 -40.20 14.20
CA ALA A 11 -2.94 -39.27 13.08
C ALA A 11 -4.27 -38.52 13.23
N GLN A 12 -5.32 -39.15 13.77
CA GLN A 12 -6.59 -38.49 14.06
C GLN A 12 -6.50 -37.49 15.23
N ASP A 13 -5.71 -37.79 16.27
CA ASP A 13 -5.51 -36.90 17.41
C ASP A 13 -4.67 -35.67 17.05
N VAL A 14 -3.67 -35.84 16.17
CA VAL A 14 -2.90 -34.73 15.57
C VAL A 14 -3.77 -33.88 14.64
N GLY A 15 -4.64 -34.51 13.82
CA GLY A 15 -5.59 -33.79 12.95
C GLY A 15 -6.62 -32.95 13.72
N LYS A 16 -7.09 -33.42 14.89
CA LYS A 16 -7.99 -32.66 15.75
C LYS A 16 -7.29 -31.48 16.45
N LYS A 17 -6.08 -31.69 16.99
CA LYS A 17 -5.29 -30.63 17.64
C LYS A 17 -4.82 -29.56 16.64
N ALA A 18 -4.49 -29.94 15.40
CA ALA A 18 -4.18 -29.00 14.33
C ALA A 18 -5.41 -28.17 13.88
N GLY A 19 -6.60 -28.77 13.90
CA GLY A 19 -7.86 -28.06 13.59
C GLY A 19 -8.24 -27.02 14.64
N GLU A 20 -8.02 -27.30 15.93
CA GLU A 20 -8.29 -26.35 17.03
C GLU A 20 -7.24 -25.24 17.12
N ALA A 21 -5.95 -25.57 16.95
CA ALA A 21 -4.89 -24.57 16.87
C ALA A 21 -5.06 -23.67 15.64
N GLY A 22 -5.45 -24.24 14.49
CA GLY A 22 -5.77 -23.48 13.28
C GLY A 22 -7.00 -22.58 13.43
N ARG A 23 -8.06 -23.06 14.09
CA ARG A 23 -9.24 -22.24 14.41
C ARG A 23 -8.94 -21.14 15.41
N ARG A 24 -8.21 -21.43 16.48
CA ARG A 24 -7.77 -20.41 17.46
C ARG A 24 -6.82 -19.40 16.84
N PHE A 25 -5.93 -19.82 15.94
CA PHE A 25 -5.09 -18.90 15.18
C PHE A 25 -5.93 -18.04 14.23
N GLN A 26 -6.91 -18.61 13.51
CA GLN A 26 -7.84 -17.84 12.70
C GLN A 26 -8.69 -16.87 13.53
N GLU A 27 -9.19 -17.28 14.69
CA GLU A 27 -9.96 -16.43 15.61
C GLU A 27 -9.08 -15.31 16.17
N THR A 28 -7.86 -15.63 16.62
CA THR A 28 -6.90 -14.63 17.15
C THR A 28 -6.43 -13.68 16.06
N ALA A 29 -6.14 -14.17 14.86
CA ALA A 29 -5.79 -13.35 13.70
C ALA A 29 -6.98 -12.48 13.26
N THR A 30 -8.21 -12.99 13.30
CA THR A 30 -9.41 -12.23 12.95
C THR A 30 -9.71 -11.16 14.01
N VAL A 31 -9.56 -11.48 15.30
CA VAL A 31 -9.74 -10.52 16.40
C VAL A 31 -8.64 -9.45 16.37
N ALA A 32 -7.38 -9.83 16.16
CA ALA A 32 -6.28 -8.90 15.99
C ALA A 32 -6.49 -8.01 14.75
N THR A 33 -6.90 -8.60 13.62
CA THR A 33 -7.22 -7.83 12.39
C THR A 33 -8.39 -6.89 12.60
N ARG A 34 -9.46 -7.30 13.31
CA ARG A 34 -10.59 -6.43 13.63
C ARG A 34 -10.19 -5.30 14.58
N GLN A 35 -9.47 -5.59 15.65
CA GLN A 35 -8.97 -4.55 16.57
C GLN A 35 -8.04 -3.57 15.86
N MET A 36 -7.19 -4.07 14.94
CA MET A 36 -6.35 -3.22 14.11
C MET A 36 -7.17 -2.38 13.13
N GLN A 37 -8.19 -2.96 12.47
CA GLN A 37 -9.09 -2.23 11.58
C GLN A 37 -9.91 -1.18 12.33
N GLU A 38 -10.37 -1.46 13.55
CA GLU A 38 -11.06 -0.51 14.42
C GLU A 38 -10.11 0.62 14.86
N SER A 39 -8.87 0.29 15.21
CA SER A 39 -7.84 1.27 15.57
C SER A 39 -7.41 2.14 14.38
N ALA A 40 -7.33 1.55 13.18
CA ALA A 40 -7.05 2.24 11.92
C ALA A 40 -8.20 3.18 11.55
N LYS A 41 -9.45 2.74 11.69
CA LYS A 41 -10.64 3.58 11.47
C LYS A 41 -10.64 4.80 12.38
N ASN A 42 -10.31 4.63 13.67
CA ASN A 42 -10.20 5.73 14.62
C ASN A 42 -9.02 6.68 14.33
N ALA A 43 -7.97 6.19 13.65
CA ALA A 43 -6.81 6.98 13.23
C ALA A 43 -6.94 7.58 11.81
N ASN A 44 -8.12 7.44 11.20
CA ASN A 44 -8.41 7.85 9.82
C ASN A 44 -7.46 7.21 8.78
N ILE A 45 -7.16 5.92 8.94
CA ILE A 45 -6.38 5.10 8.01
C ILE A 45 -7.33 4.27 7.13
N SER A 46 -6.99 4.17 5.84
CA SER A 46 -7.80 3.46 4.85
C SER A 46 -7.82 1.93 5.08
N SER A 47 -8.78 1.23 4.46
CA SER A 47 -8.81 -0.23 4.55
C SER A 47 -7.79 -0.84 3.58
N PRO A 48 -6.95 -1.80 4.02
CA PRO A 48 -5.99 -2.49 3.13
C PRO A 48 -6.66 -3.45 2.16
N LEU A 49 -7.92 -3.83 2.43
CA LEU A 49 -8.64 -4.78 1.59
C LEU A 49 -9.27 -4.08 0.39
N PRO A 50 -9.22 -4.71 -0.81
CA PRO A 50 -9.95 -4.22 -1.96
C PRO A 50 -11.45 -4.24 -1.65
N ASP A 51 -12.15 -3.15 -1.97
CA ASP A 51 -13.60 -3.14 -1.87
C ASP A 51 -14.27 -3.92 -2.99
N THR A 52 -15.54 -4.26 -2.76
CA THR A 52 -16.41 -4.84 -3.78
C THR A 52 -16.70 -3.87 -4.93
N SER A 53 -16.52 -2.56 -4.72
CA SER A 53 -16.72 -1.52 -5.72
C SER A 53 -15.44 -0.73 -5.98
N ALA A 54 -15.05 -0.66 -7.24
CA ALA A 54 -13.95 0.18 -7.71
C ALA A 54 -14.14 1.67 -7.37
N ALA A 55 -15.38 2.15 -7.27
CA ALA A 55 -15.67 3.52 -6.84
C ALA A 55 -15.34 3.77 -5.35
N GLU A 56 -15.46 2.75 -4.50
CA GLU A 56 -15.07 2.85 -3.09
C GLU A 56 -13.55 2.84 -2.93
N ASP A 57 -12.85 2.03 -3.73
CA ASP A 57 -11.38 2.06 -3.82
C ASP A 57 -10.85 3.45 -4.24
N LEU A 58 -11.54 4.16 -5.15
CA LEU A 58 -11.18 5.54 -5.52
C LEU A 58 -11.41 6.54 -4.39
N LYS A 59 -12.52 6.41 -3.66
CA LYS A 59 -12.80 7.25 -2.47
C LYS A 59 -11.77 7.01 -1.36
N LYS A 60 -11.40 5.75 -1.11
CA LYS A 60 -10.32 5.40 -0.19
C LYS A 60 -9.02 6.07 -0.59
N ALA A 61 -8.64 5.97 -1.87
CA ALA A 61 -7.42 6.61 -2.36
C ALA A 61 -7.45 8.13 -2.20
N ALA A 62 -8.58 8.78 -2.50
CA ALA A 62 -8.74 10.22 -2.30
C ALA A 62 -8.62 10.62 -0.81
N ASN A 63 -9.27 9.88 0.08
CA ASN A 63 -9.20 10.11 1.53
C ASN A 63 -7.80 9.86 2.10
N LEU A 64 -7.13 8.81 1.63
CA LEU A 64 -5.74 8.53 1.96
C LEU A 64 -4.87 9.72 1.56
N LEU A 65 -4.90 10.12 0.27
CA LEU A 65 -4.12 11.24 -0.24
C LEU A 65 -4.40 12.54 0.53
N ARG A 66 -5.66 12.78 0.90
CA ARG A 66 -6.08 13.94 1.69
C ARG A 66 -5.27 14.08 2.98
N GLY A 67 -5.06 12.97 3.70
CA GLY A 67 -4.26 12.93 4.92
C GLY A 67 -2.78 13.32 4.75
N PHE A 68 -2.28 13.37 3.51
CA PHE A 68 -0.90 13.76 3.18
C PHE A 68 -0.80 15.13 2.51
N VAL A 69 -1.92 15.77 2.18
CA VAL A 69 -1.95 17.10 1.54
C VAL A 69 -2.54 18.18 2.45
N ASP A 70 -3.49 17.84 3.32
CA ASP A 70 -4.15 18.78 4.22
C ASP A 70 -3.24 19.11 5.43
N LYS A 71 -3.09 20.40 5.72
CA LYS A 71 -2.24 20.93 6.81
C LYS A 71 -2.84 20.75 8.21
N GLU A 72 -4.06 20.22 8.35
CA GLU A 72 -4.68 20.07 9.67
C GLU A 72 -3.82 19.18 10.56
N GLU A 73 -3.56 19.67 11.78
CA GLU A 73 -2.84 18.97 12.84
C GLU A 73 -3.49 17.59 13.06
N ASN A 74 -2.96 16.57 12.40
CA ASN A 74 -3.07 15.24 12.93
C ASN A 74 -2.38 15.27 14.30
N GLU A 75 -2.94 14.59 15.32
CA GLU A 75 -2.38 14.53 16.68
C GLU A 75 -0.91 14.00 16.74
N ALA A 76 -0.34 13.60 15.59
CA ALA A 76 1.02 13.13 15.39
C ALA A 76 1.97 14.14 14.70
N GLY A 77 1.57 15.40 14.48
CA GLY A 77 2.41 16.46 13.91
C GLY A 77 2.43 16.58 12.37
N PHE A 78 3.07 17.63 11.88
CA PHE A 78 3.10 18.08 10.46
C PHE A 78 3.97 17.23 9.51
N ASP A 79 4.59 16.16 9.99
CA ASP A 79 5.83 15.65 9.39
C ASP A 79 5.65 14.70 8.20
N ASN A 80 4.43 14.24 7.90
CA ASN A 80 4.16 13.32 6.78
C ASN A 80 3.51 14.02 5.57
N ILE A 81 3.44 15.35 5.57
CA ILE A 81 2.83 16.11 4.50
C ILE A 81 3.72 16.15 3.26
N ILE A 82 3.17 15.81 2.10
CA ILE A 82 3.93 15.89 0.85
C ILE A 82 4.17 17.37 0.51
N PRO A 83 5.43 17.80 0.31
CA PRO A 83 5.73 19.16 -0.11
C PRO A 83 5.09 19.46 -1.47
N THR A 84 4.55 20.67 -1.63
CA THR A 84 3.89 21.10 -2.86
C THR A 84 4.80 20.99 -4.08
N GLU A 85 6.09 21.24 -3.91
CA GLU A 85 7.10 21.09 -4.98
C GLU A 85 7.32 19.63 -5.40
N VAL A 86 7.21 18.69 -4.46
CA VAL A 86 7.30 17.24 -4.75
C VAL A 86 6.09 16.81 -5.58
N LEU A 87 4.87 17.22 -5.19
CA LEU A 87 3.66 16.95 -5.98
C LEU A 87 3.71 17.60 -7.36
N ARG A 88 4.23 18.83 -7.47
CA ARG A 88 4.34 19.56 -8.74
C ARG A 88 5.23 18.84 -9.76
N ARG A 89 6.35 18.29 -9.27
CA ARG A 89 7.34 17.54 -10.05
C ARG A 89 6.99 16.05 -10.24
N ALA A 90 5.98 15.54 -9.54
CA ALA A 90 5.55 14.16 -9.64
C ALA A 90 5.16 13.79 -11.08
N LYS A 91 5.65 12.63 -11.52
CA LYS A 91 5.32 11.96 -12.78
C LYS A 91 4.27 10.87 -12.59
N GLY A 92 4.15 10.35 -11.38
CA GLY A 92 3.09 9.41 -11.01
C GLY A 92 2.92 9.31 -9.51
N LEU A 93 1.75 8.84 -9.10
CA LEU A 93 1.37 8.59 -7.71
C LEU A 93 0.81 7.17 -7.62
N ALA A 94 1.39 6.34 -6.75
CA ALA A 94 0.71 5.15 -6.26
C ALA A 94 0.23 5.38 -4.84
N ILE A 95 -1.06 5.15 -4.62
CA ILE A 95 -1.80 5.51 -3.42
C ILE A 95 -2.48 4.24 -2.93
N TYR A 96 -1.98 3.66 -1.85
CA TYR A 96 -2.44 2.35 -1.40
C TYR A 96 -2.24 2.15 0.10
N THR A 97 -3.05 1.25 0.65
CA THR A 97 -2.94 0.83 2.05
C THR A 97 -2.48 -0.61 2.12
N VAL A 98 -1.59 -0.91 3.07
CA VAL A 98 -1.12 -2.26 3.35
C VAL A 98 -1.42 -2.65 4.79
N ILE A 99 -1.70 -3.93 5.00
CA ILE A 99 -1.51 -4.57 6.30
C ILE A 99 -0.18 -5.31 6.26
N LYS A 100 0.60 -5.16 7.32
CA LYS A 100 1.85 -5.89 7.53
C LYS A 100 1.80 -6.54 8.90
N ALA A 101 2.28 -7.78 8.98
CA ALA A 101 2.38 -8.52 10.22
C ALA A 101 3.56 -9.49 10.15
N GLY A 102 4.23 -9.70 11.28
CA GLY A 102 5.34 -10.65 11.32
C GLY A 102 5.96 -10.88 12.69
N PHE A 103 6.73 -11.95 12.76
CA PHE A 103 7.68 -12.27 13.82
C PHE A 103 8.87 -12.96 13.18
N ILE A 104 10.03 -12.30 13.13
CA ILE A 104 11.25 -12.71 12.38
C ILE A 104 11.04 -12.70 10.85
N VAL A 105 9.95 -13.28 10.36
CA VAL A 105 9.45 -13.22 9.00
C VAL A 105 8.19 -12.34 8.99
N SER A 106 8.07 -11.48 7.99
CA SER A 106 6.90 -10.62 7.76
C SER A 106 6.21 -10.99 6.46
N ALA A 107 4.89 -10.77 6.43
CA ALA A 107 4.10 -10.72 5.22
C ALA A 107 3.35 -9.39 5.17
N ARG A 108 3.14 -8.88 3.97
CA ARG A 108 2.32 -7.70 3.71
C ARG A 108 1.41 -7.89 2.52
N GLY A 109 0.25 -7.27 2.58
CA GLY A 109 -0.74 -7.31 1.52
C GLY A 109 -1.59 -6.05 1.54
N GLY A 110 -2.04 -5.60 0.38
CA GLY A 110 -2.81 -4.38 0.28
C GLY A 110 -3.34 -4.12 -1.11
N SER A 111 -4.02 -2.99 -1.26
CA SER A 111 -4.57 -2.53 -2.52
C SER A 111 -4.69 -1.01 -2.57
N GLY A 112 -4.84 -0.49 -3.77
CA GLY A 112 -5.03 0.93 -4.00
C GLY A 112 -5.11 1.25 -5.48
N VAL A 113 -4.68 2.45 -5.83
CA VAL A 113 -4.73 2.96 -7.20
C VAL A 113 -3.43 3.63 -7.59
N VAL A 114 -3.20 3.73 -8.90
CA VAL A 114 -2.12 4.52 -9.48
C VAL A 114 -2.67 5.48 -10.53
N VAL A 115 -2.12 6.69 -10.55
CA VAL A 115 -2.32 7.69 -11.61
C VAL A 115 -0.96 8.20 -12.08
N ILE A 116 -0.84 8.54 -13.36
CA ILE A 116 0.37 9.13 -13.93
C ILE A 116 0.07 10.51 -14.48
N LYS A 117 1.09 11.35 -14.58
CA LYS A 117 0.99 12.67 -15.18
C LYS A 117 1.35 12.55 -16.66
N ASN A 118 0.37 12.80 -17.52
CA ASN A 118 0.53 12.74 -18.97
C ASN A 118 1.41 13.91 -19.46
N PRO A 119 1.96 13.83 -20.69
CA PRO A 119 2.78 14.89 -21.27
C PRO A 119 2.08 16.26 -21.39
N ASP A 120 0.74 16.27 -21.44
CA ASP A 120 -0.09 17.48 -21.44
C ASP A 120 -0.27 18.09 -20.03
N GLY A 121 0.28 17.46 -19.00
CA GLY A 121 0.20 17.87 -17.61
C GLY A 121 -1.03 17.38 -16.87
N GLN A 122 -1.99 16.73 -17.54
CA GLN A 122 -3.18 16.16 -16.91
C GLN A 122 -2.86 14.82 -16.23
N TRP A 123 -3.58 14.50 -15.17
CA TRP A 123 -3.52 13.17 -14.56
C TRP A 123 -4.28 12.15 -15.41
N SER A 124 -3.75 10.94 -15.55
CA SER A 124 -4.39 9.84 -16.26
C SER A 124 -5.64 9.35 -15.54
N ALA A 125 -6.43 8.51 -16.21
CA ALA A 125 -7.38 7.64 -15.53
C ALA A 125 -6.66 6.73 -14.50
N PRO A 126 -7.32 6.34 -13.39
CA PRO A 126 -6.71 5.54 -12.33
C PRO A 126 -6.69 4.05 -12.67
N SER A 127 -5.55 3.38 -12.48
CA SER A 127 -5.46 1.92 -12.56
C SER A 127 -5.48 1.29 -11.16
N PHE A 128 -6.30 0.27 -10.96
CA PHE A 128 -6.38 -0.45 -9.68
C PHE A 128 -5.19 -1.40 -9.52
N ILE A 129 -4.59 -1.37 -8.33
CA ILE A 129 -3.41 -2.16 -8.00
C ILE A 129 -3.62 -2.98 -6.73
N ALA A 130 -2.93 -4.11 -6.67
CA ALA A 130 -2.72 -4.90 -5.48
C ALA A 130 -1.23 -4.87 -5.13
N THR A 131 -0.93 -5.04 -3.86
CA THR A 131 0.43 -5.17 -3.39
C THR A 131 0.57 -6.37 -2.48
N GLY A 132 1.71 -7.04 -2.60
CA GLY A 132 2.07 -8.19 -1.79
C GLY A 132 3.56 -8.18 -1.52
N GLY A 133 3.97 -8.71 -0.38
CA GLY A 133 5.38 -8.77 -0.05
C GLY A 133 5.68 -9.67 1.11
N VAL A 134 6.95 -10.05 1.19
CA VAL A 134 7.52 -10.80 2.30
C VAL A 134 8.80 -10.13 2.73
N GLY A 135 9.14 -10.28 4.00
CA GLY A 135 10.37 -9.74 4.54
C GLY A 135 10.91 -10.58 5.66
N PHE A 136 12.12 -10.21 6.07
CA PHE A 136 12.83 -10.84 7.17
C PHE A 136 13.56 -9.78 7.98
N GLY A 137 13.59 -9.94 9.30
CA GLY A 137 14.31 -9.03 10.18
C GLY A 137 14.05 -9.28 11.66
N ALA A 138 14.72 -8.51 12.50
CA ALA A 138 14.43 -8.48 13.94
C ALA A 138 13.16 -7.66 14.15
N LEU A 139 12.01 -8.26 13.79
CA LEU A 139 10.70 -7.65 13.79
C LEU A 139 9.70 -8.47 14.59
N VAL A 140 8.79 -7.77 15.28
CA VAL A 140 7.59 -8.35 15.88
C VAL A 140 6.47 -7.33 15.83
N GLY A 141 5.31 -7.75 15.34
CA GLY A 141 4.11 -6.94 15.42
C GLY A 141 3.26 -6.94 14.17
N ALA A 142 2.33 -6.01 14.15
CA ALA A 142 1.44 -5.78 13.02
C ALA A 142 1.01 -4.32 12.96
N ASP A 143 0.94 -3.80 11.74
CA ASP A 143 0.58 -2.43 11.41
C ASP A 143 -0.29 -2.38 10.16
N ILE A 144 -1.16 -1.37 10.09
CA ILE A 144 -1.80 -0.92 8.85
C ILE A 144 -1.14 0.39 8.47
N THR A 145 -0.68 0.47 7.23
CA THR A 145 0.11 1.59 6.74
C THR A 145 -0.49 2.12 5.44
N ASP A 146 -0.87 3.39 5.45
CA ASP A 146 -1.17 4.17 4.26
C ASP A 146 0.13 4.62 3.61
N ILE A 147 0.27 4.43 2.30
CA ILE A 147 1.48 4.69 1.54
C ILE A 147 1.15 5.52 0.30
N ILE A 148 1.95 6.56 0.08
CA ILE A 148 2.01 7.30 -1.18
C ILE A 148 3.42 7.20 -1.72
N LEU A 149 3.55 6.54 -2.87
CA LEU A 149 4.77 6.59 -3.66
C LEU A 149 4.65 7.72 -4.67
N VAL A 150 5.56 8.68 -4.60
CA VAL A 150 5.69 9.77 -5.57
C VAL A 150 6.83 9.43 -6.52
N LEU A 151 6.49 9.16 -7.77
CA LEU A 151 7.45 8.83 -8.81
C LEU A 151 7.89 10.12 -9.48
N MET A 152 9.20 10.32 -9.56
CA MET A 152 9.80 11.59 -9.98
C MET A 152 10.30 11.59 -11.43
N THR A 153 10.33 10.42 -12.08
CA THR A 153 10.81 10.26 -13.46
C THR A 153 9.83 9.46 -14.30
N ASP A 154 9.79 9.74 -15.60
CA ASP A 154 8.96 8.99 -16.55
C ASP A 154 9.42 7.51 -16.63
N GLU A 155 10.71 7.25 -16.41
CA GLU A 155 11.26 5.90 -16.36
C GLU A 155 10.80 5.12 -15.12
N ALA A 156 10.69 5.77 -13.95
CA ALA A 156 10.11 5.14 -12.77
C ALA A 156 8.64 4.77 -13.01
N VAL A 157 7.88 5.65 -13.67
CA VAL A 157 6.49 5.36 -14.06
C VAL A 157 6.41 4.18 -15.02
N GLU A 158 7.21 4.21 -16.08
CA GLU A 158 7.19 3.20 -17.14
C GLU A 158 7.54 1.81 -16.57
N THR A 159 8.61 1.74 -15.78
CA THR A 159 9.07 0.49 -15.14
C THR A 159 8.12 0.01 -14.04
N THR A 160 7.46 0.91 -13.30
CA THR A 160 6.62 0.53 -12.16
C THR A 160 5.21 0.12 -12.56
N PHE A 161 4.62 0.76 -13.58
CA PHE A 161 3.19 0.60 -13.85
C PHE A 161 2.83 0.27 -15.29
N VAL A 162 3.75 0.47 -16.24
CA VAL A 162 3.39 0.44 -17.66
C VAL A 162 3.97 -0.76 -18.38
N GLN A 163 5.20 -1.19 -18.06
CA GLN A 163 5.83 -2.32 -18.75
C GLN A 163 5.13 -3.66 -18.53
N GLY A 164 4.10 -3.71 -17.67
CA GLY A 164 3.25 -4.87 -17.45
C GLY A 164 3.97 -5.95 -16.66
N GLY A 165 3.57 -6.17 -15.41
CA GLY A 165 4.19 -7.19 -14.56
C GLY A 165 4.15 -6.87 -13.08
N SER A 166 4.80 -7.73 -12.28
CA SER A 166 5.06 -7.51 -10.87
C SER A 166 6.32 -6.65 -10.68
N VAL A 167 6.22 -5.51 -10.01
CA VAL A 167 7.39 -4.63 -9.80
C VAL A 167 7.87 -4.71 -8.37
N THR A 168 9.11 -5.18 -8.20
CA THR A 168 9.72 -5.39 -6.89
C THR A 168 10.41 -4.13 -6.38
N LEU A 169 9.81 -3.47 -5.39
CA LEU A 169 10.47 -2.44 -4.60
C LEU A 169 11.52 -3.12 -3.70
N GLY A 170 12.79 -2.73 -3.89
CA GLY A 170 13.96 -3.32 -3.20
C GLY A 170 14.96 -4.08 -4.10
N GLY A 171 14.61 -4.35 -5.38
CA GLY A 171 15.43 -5.17 -6.29
C GLY A 171 16.07 -4.44 -7.49
N GLY A 172 15.88 -3.13 -7.65
CA GLY A 172 16.39 -2.39 -8.82
C GLY A 172 15.95 -0.92 -8.93
N LEU A 173 14.88 -0.52 -8.23
CA LEU A 173 14.48 0.89 -8.07
C LEU A 173 14.96 1.43 -6.72
N SER A 174 15.63 2.59 -6.72
CA SER A 174 16.01 3.29 -5.49
C SER A 174 14.79 4.01 -4.93
N VAL A 175 14.22 3.45 -3.87
CA VAL A 175 13.19 4.09 -3.05
C VAL A 175 13.90 4.76 -1.88
N SER A 176 13.73 6.07 -1.73
CA SER A 176 14.11 6.77 -0.50
C SER A 176 12.88 6.95 0.38
N ALA A 177 13.06 6.80 1.69
CA ALA A 177 12.09 7.32 2.64
C ALA A 177 12.05 8.84 2.50
N GLY A 178 10.86 9.44 2.37
CA GLY A 178 10.69 10.88 2.46
C GLY A 178 11.20 11.43 3.81
N PRO A 179 11.30 12.76 3.99
CA PRO A 179 11.74 13.34 5.26
C PRO A 179 10.93 12.74 6.41
N VAL A 180 11.61 12.13 7.38
CA VAL A 180 10.99 11.33 8.44
C VAL A 180 10.65 12.22 9.62
N GLY A 181 9.37 12.28 9.97
CA GLY A 181 8.89 12.84 11.23
C GLY A 181 9.14 11.93 12.40
N VAL A 182 9.61 12.48 13.53
CA VAL A 182 9.97 11.70 14.70
C VAL A 182 8.71 11.39 15.52
N GLY A 183 7.90 10.46 15.01
CA GLY A 183 6.67 10.00 15.63
C GLY A 183 6.57 8.47 15.58
N GLY A 184 7.25 7.80 16.51
CA GLY A 184 6.81 6.50 17.03
C GLY A 184 6.61 5.33 16.07
N GLU A 185 7.45 5.14 15.05
CA GLU A 185 7.82 3.82 14.48
C GLU A 185 8.92 4.06 13.45
N VAL A 186 10.17 3.74 13.81
CA VAL A 186 11.34 3.92 12.94
C VAL A 186 11.36 2.77 11.94
N GLY A 187 10.49 2.86 10.92
CA GLY A 187 10.56 2.03 9.72
C GLY A 187 11.70 2.49 8.82
N VAL A 188 12.95 2.18 9.18
CA VAL A 188 14.08 2.37 8.25
C VAL A 188 13.97 1.28 7.18
N SER A 189 13.35 1.60 6.05
CA SER A 189 13.68 0.90 4.81
C SER A 189 15.09 1.32 4.44
N ALA A 190 16.06 0.43 4.64
CA ALA A 190 17.46 0.66 4.32
C ALA A 190 17.66 0.79 2.80
N ASN A 191 17.44 1.99 2.29
CA ASN A 191 18.12 2.56 1.12
C ASN A 191 18.15 4.08 1.29
N THR A 192 18.91 4.53 2.29
CA THR A 192 19.38 5.91 2.41
C THR A 192 20.37 6.20 1.28
N VAL A 193 19.86 6.42 0.07
CA VAL A 193 20.63 7.03 -1.02
C VAL A 193 20.42 8.53 -0.93
N ALA A 194 21.53 9.26 -0.98
CA ALA A 194 21.67 10.71 -0.93
C ALA A 194 20.45 11.50 -1.45
N ALA A 195 20.13 12.59 -0.76
CA ALA A 195 18.95 13.46 -0.88
C ALA A 195 18.69 14.13 -2.26
N ASN A 196 19.21 13.62 -3.38
CA ASN A 196 19.01 14.19 -4.73
C ASN A 196 18.93 13.16 -5.88
N THR A 197 18.85 11.85 -5.61
CA THR A 197 18.89 10.82 -6.70
C THR A 197 17.82 9.73 -6.62
N SER A 198 16.88 9.79 -5.67
CA SER A 198 15.80 8.80 -5.59
C SER A 198 14.75 9.06 -6.68
N GLN A 199 14.52 8.05 -7.52
CA GLN A 199 13.49 8.09 -8.55
C GLN A 199 12.07 8.00 -7.98
N ILE A 200 11.94 7.54 -6.73
CA ILE A 200 10.67 7.37 -6.00
C ILE A 200 10.83 7.85 -4.56
N TYR A 201 9.95 8.74 -4.11
CA TYR A 201 9.79 9.10 -2.69
C TYR A 201 8.62 8.32 -2.07
N SER A 202 8.79 7.83 -0.85
CA SER A 202 7.73 7.16 -0.09
C SER A 202 7.30 8.02 1.10
N TYR A 203 6.01 8.33 1.17
CA TYR A 203 5.35 8.96 2.32
C TYR A 203 4.41 7.96 2.95
N THR A 204 4.48 7.80 4.27
CA THR A 204 3.72 6.74 4.97
C THR A 204 3.09 7.25 6.26
N LYS A 205 1.90 6.74 6.57
CA LYS A 205 1.23 6.92 7.87
C LYS A 205 0.82 5.54 8.37
N SER A 206 1.40 5.15 9.49
CA SER A 206 1.23 3.81 10.07
C SER A 206 0.44 3.88 11.37
N LYS A 207 -0.37 2.86 11.62
CA LYS A 207 -0.96 2.58 12.93
C LYS A 207 -0.81 1.11 13.24
N GLY A 208 -0.16 0.83 14.36
CA GLY A 208 0.09 -0.53 14.77
C GLY A 208 0.91 -0.61 16.03
N LEU A 209 1.28 -1.84 16.35
CA LEU A 209 2.33 -2.14 17.30
C LEU A 209 3.33 -3.01 16.55
N TYR A 210 4.33 -2.36 15.96
CA TYR A 210 5.37 -2.95 15.15
C TYR A 210 6.74 -2.48 15.66
N ALA A 211 7.45 -3.38 16.34
CA ALA A 211 8.79 -3.10 16.86
C ALA A 211 9.81 -3.88 16.03
N GLY A 212 10.73 -3.17 15.36
CA GLY A 212 11.88 -3.81 14.73
C GLY A 212 12.40 -3.16 13.47
N VAL A 213 13.42 -3.79 12.90
CA VAL A 213 14.01 -3.45 11.60
C VAL A 213 13.85 -4.64 10.67
N SER A 214 13.31 -4.41 9.47
CA SER A 214 13.06 -5.46 8.48
C SER A 214 13.52 -5.04 7.10
N LEU A 215 14.05 -6.01 6.35
CA LEU A 215 14.20 -5.89 4.90
C LEU A 215 13.00 -6.58 4.27
N ASP A 216 12.18 -5.81 3.57
CA ASP A 216 10.97 -6.33 2.93
C ASP A 216 11.07 -6.18 1.41
N GLY A 217 10.81 -7.25 0.67
CA GLY A 217 10.55 -7.21 -0.77
C GLY A 217 9.06 -7.06 -1.02
N THR A 218 8.65 -6.16 -1.92
CA THR A 218 7.22 -5.96 -2.26
C THR A 218 7.03 -5.85 -3.73
N VAL A 219 6.01 -6.53 -4.22
CA VAL A 219 5.52 -6.42 -5.58
C VAL A 219 4.29 -5.52 -5.64
N LEU A 220 4.24 -4.68 -6.67
CA LEU A 220 3.02 -4.02 -7.13
C LEU A 220 2.49 -4.77 -8.34
N LEU A 221 1.19 -5.01 -8.35
CA LEU A 221 0.49 -5.83 -9.34
C LEU A 221 -0.75 -5.08 -9.83
N GLU A 222 -1.04 -5.18 -11.12
CA GLU A 222 -2.31 -4.74 -11.66
C GLU A 222 -3.46 -5.64 -11.18
N ARG A 223 -4.58 -5.04 -10.76
CA ARG A 223 -5.85 -5.75 -10.52
C ARG A 223 -6.68 -5.78 -11.80
N LYS A 224 -6.31 -6.69 -12.73
CA LYS A 224 -6.93 -6.81 -14.06
C LYS A 224 -8.44 -6.97 -14.01
N GLU A 225 -8.96 -7.74 -13.05
CA GLU A 225 -10.39 -7.97 -12.88
C GLU A 225 -11.11 -6.71 -12.40
N ALA A 226 -10.50 -5.95 -11.49
CA ALA A 226 -11.07 -4.69 -10.99
C ALA A 226 -11.05 -3.61 -12.08
N ASN A 227 -9.94 -3.51 -12.82
CA ASN A 227 -9.82 -2.67 -14.00
C ASN A 227 -10.89 -3.03 -15.03
N ALA A 228 -11.04 -4.32 -15.37
CA ALA A 228 -12.02 -4.75 -16.36
C ALA A 228 -13.46 -4.49 -15.92
N ALA A 229 -13.77 -4.70 -14.64
CA ALA A 229 -15.08 -4.42 -14.07
C ALA A 229 -15.41 -2.93 -14.11
N PHE A 230 -14.45 -2.07 -13.76
CA PHE A 230 -14.64 -0.62 -13.74
C PHE A 230 -14.76 -0.01 -15.15
N TYR A 231 -13.92 -0.44 -16.08
CA TYR A 231 -13.90 0.08 -17.45
C TYR A 231 -14.83 -0.67 -18.42
N GLY A 232 -15.53 -1.70 -17.96
CA GLY A 232 -16.50 -2.47 -18.75
C GLY A 232 -15.91 -3.35 -19.85
N ARG A 233 -14.57 -3.52 -19.88
CA ARG A 233 -13.87 -4.38 -20.84
C ARG A 233 -12.52 -4.81 -20.30
N ALA A 234 -11.99 -5.92 -20.81
CA ALA A 234 -10.59 -6.28 -20.57
C ALA A 234 -9.69 -5.13 -21.05
N ILE A 235 -8.90 -4.60 -20.12
CA ILE A 235 -8.03 -3.45 -20.33
C ILE A 235 -6.80 -3.59 -19.43
N THR A 236 -5.65 -3.12 -19.89
CA THR A 236 -4.39 -3.18 -19.13
C THR A 236 -4.13 -1.86 -18.42
N ALA A 237 -3.33 -1.90 -17.35
CA ALA A 237 -2.88 -0.69 -16.64
C ALA A 237 -2.18 0.29 -17.61
N ALA A 238 -1.34 -0.21 -18.50
CA ALA A 238 -0.66 0.61 -19.50
C ALA A 238 -1.63 1.37 -20.41
N GLU A 239 -2.71 0.70 -20.84
CA GLU A 239 -3.74 1.31 -21.65
C GLU A 239 -4.55 2.34 -20.85
N ILE A 240 -4.98 1.99 -19.63
CA ILE A 240 -5.68 2.92 -18.71
C ILE A 240 -4.88 4.19 -18.51
N LEU A 241 -3.61 4.06 -18.15
CA LEU A 241 -2.74 5.16 -17.77
C LEU A 241 -2.37 6.06 -18.96
N LYS A 242 -2.39 5.55 -20.20
CA LYS A 242 -1.94 6.31 -21.39
C LYS A 242 -3.06 6.81 -22.28
N THR A 243 -4.22 6.14 -22.34
CA THR A 243 -5.22 6.39 -23.40
C THR A 243 -6.62 6.67 -22.89
N ILE A 244 -6.94 6.31 -21.65
CA ILE A 244 -8.29 6.45 -21.12
C ILE A 244 -8.47 7.84 -20.50
N PRO A 245 -9.55 8.58 -20.86
CA PRO A 245 -9.84 9.86 -20.26
C PRO A 245 -10.24 9.69 -18.79
N GLN A 246 -10.08 10.77 -18.01
CA GLN A 246 -10.44 10.79 -16.60
C GLN A 246 -11.92 10.42 -16.38
N PRO A 247 -12.22 9.34 -15.64
CA PRO A 247 -13.60 8.96 -15.33
C PRO A 247 -14.19 9.91 -14.26
N PRO A 248 -15.48 10.28 -14.33
CA PRO A 248 -16.13 11.12 -13.32
C PRO A 248 -16.04 10.57 -11.89
N GLU A 249 -16.01 9.24 -11.73
CA GLU A 249 -15.88 8.54 -10.46
C GLU A 249 -14.57 8.86 -9.72
N ALA A 250 -13.53 9.31 -10.45
CA ALA A 250 -12.24 9.68 -9.89
C ALA A 250 -12.10 11.19 -9.60
N LEU A 251 -13.16 11.99 -9.79
CA LEU A 251 -13.12 13.44 -9.63
C LEU A 251 -12.61 13.88 -8.25
N GLU A 252 -13.01 13.17 -7.19
CA GLU A 252 -12.57 13.47 -5.83
C GLU A 252 -11.05 13.31 -5.68
N LEU A 253 -10.47 12.26 -6.27
CA LEU A 253 -9.02 12.04 -6.25
C LEU A 253 -8.28 13.21 -6.91
N TYR A 254 -8.71 13.65 -8.09
CA TYR A 254 -8.09 14.79 -8.78
C TYR A 254 -8.25 16.08 -7.99
N THR A 255 -9.41 16.29 -7.36
CA THR A 255 -9.66 17.46 -6.51
C THR A 255 -8.66 17.53 -5.35
N VAL A 256 -8.34 16.40 -4.73
CA VAL A 256 -7.34 16.33 -3.65
C VAL A 256 -5.93 16.60 -4.18
N ILE A 257 -5.58 16.06 -5.35
CA ILE A 257 -4.27 16.35 -5.98
C ILE A 257 -4.14 17.86 -6.25
N GLU A 258 -5.16 18.47 -6.84
CA GLU A 258 -5.20 19.91 -7.12
C GLU A 258 -5.14 20.76 -5.85
N ALA A 259 -5.81 20.35 -4.77
CA ALA A 259 -5.70 21.02 -3.47
C ALA A 259 -4.25 20.99 -2.95
N GLY A 260 -3.56 19.85 -3.06
CA GLY A 260 -2.15 19.73 -2.70
C GLY A 260 -1.21 20.59 -3.56
N LEU A 261 -1.49 20.71 -4.86
CA LEU A 261 -0.71 21.52 -5.81
C LEU A 261 -0.86 23.04 -5.58
N ASN A 262 -2.06 23.47 -5.14
CA ASN A 262 -2.41 24.87 -4.94
C ASN A 262 -2.24 25.34 -3.49
N ARG A 263 -1.69 24.49 -2.62
CA ARG A 263 -1.45 24.84 -1.22
C ARG A 263 -0.39 25.94 -1.11
N GLU A 264 -0.75 27.05 -0.48
CA GLU A 264 0.18 28.13 -0.13
C GLU A 264 1.19 27.63 0.92
N LEU A 265 2.47 27.92 0.69
CA LEU A 265 3.60 27.47 1.53
C LEU A 265 3.53 28.10 2.92
#